data_AF-A0A6A9QJT1-F1
#
_entry.id   AF-A0A6A9QJT1-F1
#
_cell.length_a   1.000
_cell.length_b   1.000
_cell.length_c   1.000
_cell.angle_alpha   90.00
_cell.angle_beta   90.00
_cell.angle_gamma   90.00
#
_symmetry.space_group_name_H-M   'P 1'
#
loop_
_entity.id
_entity.type
_entity.pdbx_description
1 polymer ?
#
loop_
_entity_poly.entity_id
_entity_poly.type
_entity_poly.pdbx_seq_one_letter_code
_entity_poly.pdbx_strand_id
1 'polypeptide(L)'
;MDKDTVLQLIKDTYHEEGKPVSFSRLKKRLGVKDGSELLKAIAELKMENKVIEKSSGSGKSFSPAESFEATNDNDVLKTLMEEVRTLKNEVKALKESWKARVDTTAFDDAYSRISDSLGYASLERIRVELGMGKEEFYSKFRKHVEENYEMIAGGDDGYVRKGVLFGIIKRRKGDKR
;
A
#
# COMPACT_ATOMS: atom_id res chain seq x y z
N MET A 1 40.49 26.58 -10.27
CA MET A 1 39.68 25.35 -10.09
C MET A 1 38.21 25.72 -10.02
N ASP A 2 37.34 24.97 -10.69
CA ASP A 2 35.89 25.18 -10.64
C ASP A 2 35.29 24.68 -9.31
N LYS A 3 34.49 25.52 -8.64
CA LYS A 3 33.91 25.21 -7.33
C LYS A 3 32.77 24.20 -7.40
N ASP A 4 32.03 24.16 -8.50
CA ASP A 4 30.91 23.23 -8.67
C ASP A 4 31.43 21.80 -8.87
N THR A 5 32.52 21.64 -9.62
CA THR A 5 33.28 20.38 -9.72
C THR A 5 33.75 19.89 -8.35
N VAL A 6 34.26 20.78 -7.50
CA VAL A 6 34.71 20.42 -6.13
C VAL A 6 33.53 20.01 -5.25
N LEU A 7 32.41 20.72 -5.34
CA LEU A 7 31.18 20.40 -4.61
C LEU A 7 30.63 19.03 -5.01
N GLN A 8 30.54 18.76 -6.32
CA GLN A 8 30.03 17.50 -6.83
C GLN A 8 30.91 16.33 -6.36
N LEU A 9 32.23 16.49 -6.41
CA LEU A 9 33.16 15.47 -5.93
C LEU A 9 32.99 15.18 -4.42
N ILE A 10 32.76 16.23 -3.62
CA ILE A 10 32.46 16.08 -2.18
C ILE A 10 31.13 15.35 -1.99
N LYS A 11 30.07 15.71 -2.73
CA LYS A 11 28.76 15.05 -2.69
C LYS A 11 28.88 13.56 -3.03
N ASP A 12 29.46 13.23 -4.19
CA ASP A 12 29.56 11.85 -4.68
C ASP A 12 30.34 10.97 -3.70
N THR A 13 31.51 11.45 -3.26
CA THR A 13 32.36 10.67 -2.33
C THR A 13 31.68 10.50 -0.96
N TYR A 14 30.94 11.51 -0.49
CA TYR A 14 30.19 11.42 0.76
C TYR A 14 29.01 10.44 0.64
N HIS A 15 28.29 10.45 -0.48
CA HIS A 15 27.18 9.51 -0.73
C HIS A 15 27.66 8.07 -0.85
N GLU A 16 28.79 7.83 -1.51
CA GLU A 16 29.39 6.49 -1.64
C GLU A 16 29.88 5.92 -0.31
N GLU A 17 30.52 6.75 0.52
CA GLU A 17 31.28 6.27 1.68
C GLU A 17 30.60 6.54 3.03
N GLY A 18 29.58 7.41 3.05
CA GLY A 18 28.88 7.85 4.26
C GLY A 18 29.77 8.61 5.26
N LYS A 19 30.92 9.16 4.81
CA LYS A 19 31.93 9.79 5.68
C LYS A 19 32.46 11.10 5.06
N PRO A 20 32.84 12.08 5.89
CA PRO A 20 33.49 13.32 5.43
C PRO A 20 34.76 13.05 4.60
N VAL A 21 34.92 13.80 3.53
CA VAL A 21 36.00 13.63 2.55
C VAL A 21 37.23 14.42 2.97
N SER A 22 38.39 13.77 3.11
CA SER A 22 39.61 14.45 3.53
C SER A 22 40.23 15.31 2.43
N PHE A 23 40.90 16.41 2.82
CA PHE A 23 41.58 17.31 1.88
C PHE A 23 42.58 16.59 0.96
N SER A 24 43.37 15.68 1.53
CA SER A 24 44.34 14.87 0.76
C SER A 24 43.67 13.99 -0.29
N ARG A 25 42.46 13.49 0.01
CA ARG A 25 41.68 12.66 -0.93
C ARG A 25 41.11 13.49 -2.07
N LEU A 26 40.62 14.69 -1.78
CA LEU A 26 40.19 15.65 -2.80
C LEU A 26 41.35 16.00 -3.74
N LYS A 27 42.53 16.34 -3.20
CA LYS A 27 43.73 16.57 -4.02
C LYS A 27 44.09 15.39 -4.92
N LYS A 28 44.05 14.17 -4.39
CA LYS A 28 44.37 12.95 -5.13
C LYS A 28 43.38 12.70 -6.26
N ARG A 29 42.07 12.81 -6.00
CA ARG A 29 41.02 12.59 -7.02
C ARG A 29 41.03 13.68 -8.10
N LEU A 30 41.38 14.92 -7.74
CA LEU A 30 41.49 16.04 -8.69
C LEU A 30 42.86 16.13 -9.39
N GLY A 31 43.82 15.27 -9.04
CA GLY A 31 45.16 15.28 -9.64
C GLY A 31 45.99 16.52 -9.32
N VAL A 32 45.68 17.25 -8.24
CA VAL A 32 46.28 18.55 -7.96
C VAL A 32 47.41 18.47 -6.93
N LYS A 33 48.59 18.98 -7.30
CA LYS A 33 49.78 19.04 -6.44
C LYS A 33 49.74 20.23 -5.47
N ASP A 34 49.37 21.42 -5.94
CA ASP A 34 49.18 22.62 -5.11
C ASP A 34 47.74 22.75 -4.62
N GLY A 35 47.53 22.75 -3.31
CA GLY A 35 46.19 22.82 -2.71
C GLY A 35 45.59 24.22 -2.65
N SER A 36 46.30 25.26 -3.08
CA SER A 36 45.89 26.67 -2.94
C SER A 36 44.54 26.97 -3.60
N GLU A 37 44.34 26.52 -4.84
CA GLU A 37 43.07 26.73 -5.56
C GLU A 37 41.91 25.92 -4.97
N LEU A 38 42.17 24.70 -4.51
CA LEU A 38 41.17 23.86 -3.85
C LEU A 38 40.74 24.48 -2.52
N LEU A 39 41.66 25.07 -1.77
CA LEU A 39 41.34 25.78 -0.52
C LEU A 39 40.47 27.01 -0.77
N LYS A 40 40.74 27.77 -1.85
CA LYS A 40 39.90 28.91 -2.25
C LYS A 40 38.48 28.44 -2.60
N ALA A 41 38.35 27.42 -3.45
CA ALA A 41 37.05 26.86 -3.82
C ALA A 41 36.27 26.35 -2.60
N ILE A 42 36.93 25.63 -1.69
CA ILE A 42 36.28 25.15 -0.45
C ILE A 42 35.89 26.33 0.46
N ALA A 43 36.72 27.37 0.56
CA ALA A 43 36.39 28.55 1.36
C ALA A 43 35.14 29.26 0.82
N GLU A 44 35.03 29.41 -0.51
CA GLU A 44 33.83 29.93 -1.17
C GLU A 44 32.60 29.05 -0.90
N LEU A 45 32.72 27.73 -1.05
CA LEU A 45 31.63 26.79 -0.76
C LEU A 45 31.20 26.81 0.72
N LYS A 46 32.12 27.08 1.64
CA LYS A 46 31.80 27.28 3.06
C LYS A 46 31.07 28.60 3.30
N MET A 47 31.51 29.68 2.65
CA MET A 47 30.80 30.97 2.71
C MET A 47 29.38 30.86 2.15
N GLU A 48 29.19 30.04 1.12
CA GLU A 48 27.89 29.73 0.52
C GLU A 48 27.05 28.72 1.34
N ASN A 49 27.53 28.26 2.51
CA ASN A 49 26.90 27.22 3.31
C ASN A 49 26.60 25.93 2.53
N LYS A 50 27.42 25.58 1.53
CA LYS A 50 27.29 24.35 0.74
C LYS A 50 28.13 23.20 1.28
N VAL A 51 29.17 23.51 2.07
CA VAL A 51 30.12 22.55 2.64
C VAL A 51 30.39 22.86 4.10
N ILE A 52 30.45 21.83 4.93
CA ILE A 52 30.85 21.88 6.34
C ILE A 52 32.26 21.29 6.46
N GLU A 53 33.14 21.98 7.18
CA GLU A 53 34.47 21.47 7.54
C GLU A 53 34.42 20.79 8.91
N LYS A 54 34.93 19.56 9.01
CA LYS A 54 35.17 18.85 10.26
C LYS A 54 36.68 18.66 10.44
N SER A 55 37.20 19.10 11.57
CA SER A 55 38.57 18.83 11.99
C SER A 55 38.67 17.42 12.58
N SER A 56 39.64 16.64 12.10
CA SER A 56 39.97 15.32 12.65
C SER A 56 41.47 15.29 12.95
N GLY A 57 41.86 15.61 14.19
CA GLY A 57 43.26 15.79 14.57
C GLY A 57 43.92 16.93 13.80
N SER A 58 45.08 16.69 13.17
CA SER A 58 45.78 17.66 12.30
C SER A 58 45.19 17.79 10.89
N GLY A 59 44.20 16.95 10.54
CA GLY A 59 43.60 16.89 9.21
C GLY A 59 42.27 17.64 9.08
N LYS A 60 42.00 18.11 7.87
CA LYS A 60 40.73 18.74 7.46
C LYS A 60 39.90 17.79 6.61
N SER A 61 38.63 17.66 6.92
CA SER A 61 37.64 16.88 6.17
C SER A 61 36.38 17.69 5.90
N PHE A 62 35.68 17.36 4.82
CA PHE A 62 34.58 18.17 4.29
C PHE A 62 33.38 17.29 3.98
N SER A 63 32.18 17.74 4.37
CA SER A 63 30.91 17.11 3.99
C SER A 63 30.00 18.16 3.35
N PRO A 64 29.02 17.77 2.51
CA PRO A 64 27.95 18.68 2.12
C PRO A 64 27.29 19.27 3.37
N ALA A 65 26.93 20.55 3.32
CA ALA A 65 26.08 21.12 4.34
C ALA A 65 24.68 20.51 4.26
N GLU A 66 24.02 20.29 5.40
CA GLU A 66 22.68 19.69 5.48
C GLU A 66 21.55 20.59 4.92
N SER A 67 21.84 21.45 3.95
CA SER A 67 20.82 21.89 3.00
C SER A 67 20.67 20.78 1.96
N PHE A 68 20.01 19.70 2.38
CA PHE A 68 19.39 18.77 1.44
C PHE A 68 18.61 19.63 0.43
N GLU A 69 19.04 19.58 -0.83
CA GLU A 69 18.14 19.73 -1.96
C GLU A 69 17.10 18.60 -1.85
N ALA A 70 16.17 18.76 -0.91
CA ALA A 70 14.88 18.12 -0.87
C ALA A 70 13.95 18.85 -1.84
N THR A 71 14.47 19.17 -3.03
CA THR A 71 13.70 19.77 -4.10
C THR A 71 12.89 18.65 -4.77
N ASN A 72 11.58 18.81 -4.72
CA ASN A 72 10.53 18.09 -5.44
C ASN A 72 10.14 16.69 -4.98
N ASP A 73 11.06 15.78 -4.62
CA ASP A 73 10.65 14.39 -4.35
C ASP A 73 9.82 14.24 -3.07
N ASN A 74 10.06 15.07 -2.06
CA ASN A 74 9.37 14.99 -0.77
C ASN A 74 7.93 15.54 -0.84
N ASP A 75 7.71 16.58 -1.65
CA ASP A 75 6.37 17.11 -1.91
C ASP A 75 5.56 16.16 -2.81
N VAL A 76 6.19 15.59 -3.86
CA VAL A 76 5.56 14.58 -4.70
C VAL A 76 5.20 13.33 -3.89
N LEU A 77 6.11 12.85 -3.03
CA LEU A 77 5.83 11.74 -2.12
C LEU A 77 4.67 12.06 -1.17
N LYS A 78 4.61 13.28 -0.63
CA LYS A 78 3.53 13.70 0.25
C LYS A 78 2.18 13.74 -0.47
N THR A 79 2.14 14.29 -1.69
CA THR A 79 0.94 14.31 -2.53
C THR A 79 0.49 12.89 -2.88
N LEU A 80 1.41 12.01 -3.29
CA LEU A 80 1.10 10.61 -3.58
C LEU A 80 0.57 9.87 -2.34
N MET A 81 1.13 10.14 -1.16
CA MET A 81 0.65 9.55 0.10
C MET A 81 -0.77 10.03 0.46
N GLU A 82 -1.10 11.29 0.19
CA GLU A 82 -2.44 11.83 0.39
C GLU A 82 -3.44 11.21 -0.60
N GLU A 83 -3.05 11.07 -1.87
CA GLU A 83 -3.87 10.48 -2.93
C GLU A 83 -4.17 8.99 -2.66
N VAL A 84 -3.16 8.23 -2.21
CA VAL A 84 -3.32 6.83 -1.77
C VAL A 84 -4.28 6.73 -0.57
N ARG A 85 -4.21 7.67 0.38
CA ARG A 85 -5.16 7.70 1.52
C ARG A 85 -6.59 7.97 1.06
N THR A 86 -6.77 8.91 0.12
CA THR A 86 -8.08 9.24 -0.45
C THR A 86 -8.66 8.04 -1.19
N LEU A 87 -7.90 7.42 -2.09
CA LEU A 87 -8.31 6.20 -2.81
C LEU A 87 -8.69 5.06 -1.84
N LYS A 88 -7.91 4.86 -0.78
CA LYS A 88 -8.22 3.85 0.24
C LYS A 88 -9.57 4.12 0.93
N ASN A 89 -9.88 5.38 1.22
CA ASN A 89 -11.14 5.78 1.84
C ASN A 89 -12.31 5.63 0.86
N GLU A 90 -12.15 6.00 -0.41
CA GLU A 90 -13.15 5.80 -1.45
C GLU A 90 -13.43 4.32 -1.69
N VAL A 91 -12.40 3.47 -1.77
CA VAL A 91 -12.58 2.01 -1.87
C VAL A 91 -13.31 1.46 -0.65
N LYS A 92 -13.05 2.00 0.55
CA LYS A 92 -13.77 1.61 1.77
C LYS A 92 -15.25 2.03 1.70
N ALA A 93 -15.54 3.27 1.29
CA ALA A 93 -16.90 3.77 1.09
C ALA A 93 -17.64 3.01 -0.03
N LEU A 94 -16.94 2.62 -1.09
CA LEU A 94 -17.48 1.79 -2.17
C LEU A 94 -17.80 0.39 -1.66
N LYS A 95 -16.93 -0.22 -0.85
CA LYS A 95 -17.21 -1.51 -0.18
C LYS A 95 -18.39 -1.42 0.78
N GLU A 96 -18.52 -0.31 1.51
CA GLU A 96 -19.64 -0.09 2.43
C GLU A 96 -20.95 0.15 1.69
N SER A 97 -20.94 0.90 0.57
CA SER A 97 -22.11 1.09 -0.29
C SER A 97 -22.49 -0.18 -1.07
N TRP A 98 -21.53 -1.02 -1.47
CA TRP A 98 -21.78 -2.35 -2.00
C TRP A 98 -22.39 -3.30 -0.96
N LYS A 99 -21.94 -3.23 0.30
CA LYS A 99 -22.58 -3.95 1.41
C LYS A 99 -24.02 -3.52 1.65
N ALA A 100 -24.40 -2.29 1.27
CA ALA A 100 -25.73 -1.73 1.44
C ALA A 100 -26.69 -2.01 0.27
N ARG A 101 -26.28 -2.70 -0.80
CA ARG A 101 -27.11 -2.88 -2.01
C ARG A 101 -27.05 -4.27 -2.65
N VAL A 102 -26.76 -5.32 -1.89
CA VAL A 102 -27.17 -6.65 -2.36
C VAL A 102 -28.66 -6.76 -2.12
N ASP A 103 -29.45 -6.62 -3.17
CA ASP A 103 -30.88 -6.91 -3.11
C ASP A 103 -31.07 -8.41 -2.84
N THR A 104 -31.38 -8.72 -1.59
CA THR A 104 -31.62 -10.09 -1.11
C THR A 104 -33.09 -10.49 -1.20
N THR A 105 -33.98 -9.57 -1.60
CA THR A 105 -35.42 -9.87 -1.73
C THR A 105 -35.67 -10.96 -2.76
N ALA A 106 -35.00 -10.88 -3.91
CA ALA A 106 -35.06 -11.92 -4.94
C ALA A 106 -34.64 -13.31 -4.41
N PHE A 107 -33.64 -13.36 -3.53
CA PHE A 107 -33.22 -14.60 -2.89
C PHE A 107 -34.31 -15.14 -1.95
N ASP A 108 -34.86 -14.27 -1.10
CA ASP A 108 -35.88 -14.65 -0.12
C ASP A 108 -37.20 -15.08 -0.79
N ASP A 109 -37.55 -14.46 -1.91
CA ASP A 109 -38.71 -14.82 -2.73
C ASP A 109 -38.50 -16.17 -3.41
N ALA A 110 -37.32 -16.40 -4.01
CA ALA A 110 -36.96 -17.68 -4.60
C ALA A 110 -36.94 -18.80 -3.54
N TYR A 111 -36.37 -18.54 -2.37
CA TYR A 111 -36.41 -19.46 -1.23
C TYR A 111 -37.86 -19.82 -0.86
N SER A 112 -38.74 -18.83 -0.75
CA SER A 112 -40.15 -19.06 -0.37
C SER A 112 -40.93 -19.89 -1.38
N ARG A 113 -40.58 -19.80 -2.67
CA ARG A 113 -41.20 -20.63 -3.73
C ARG A 113 -40.68 -22.07 -3.76
N ILE A 114 -39.41 -22.27 -3.41
CA ILE A 114 -38.70 -23.55 -3.58
C ILE A 114 -38.68 -24.38 -2.30
N SER A 115 -38.81 -23.74 -1.14
CA SER A 115 -38.76 -24.43 0.15
C SER A 115 -39.85 -25.51 0.23
N ASP A 116 -39.48 -26.66 0.76
CA ASP A 116 -40.42 -27.74 1.02
C ASP A 116 -41.36 -27.41 2.19
N SER A 117 -42.30 -28.30 2.48
CA SER A 117 -43.27 -28.16 3.58
C SER A 117 -42.64 -28.06 4.97
N LEU A 118 -41.37 -28.43 5.12
CA LEU A 118 -40.60 -28.37 6.36
C LEU A 118 -39.66 -27.16 6.42
N GLY A 119 -39.63 -26.34 5.36
CA GLY A 119 -38.84 -25.12 5.22
C GLY A 119 -37.40 -25.37 4.78
N TYR A 120 -37.07 -26.52 4.19
CA TYR A 120 -35.74 -26.76 3.62
C TYR A 120 -35.72 -26.38 2.14
N ALA A 121 -34.61 -25.78 1.70
CA ALA A 121 -34.36 -25.49 0.30
C ALA A 121 -32.90 -25.79 -0.07
N SER A 122 -32.67 -26.24 -1.30
CA SER A 122 -31.32 -26.39 -1.86
C SER A 122 -30.82 -25.07 -2.43
N LEU A 123 -29.59 -24.68 -2.10
CA LEU A 123 -28.91 -23.51 -2.66
C LEU A 123 -28.76 -23.60 -4.18
N GLU A 124 -28.57 -24.81 -4.71
CA GLU A 124 -28.53 -25.05 -6.15
C GLU A 124 -29.86 -24.67 -6.81
N ARG A 125 -30.99 -25.11 -6.24
CA ARG A 125 -32.31 -24.84 -6.81
C ARG A 125 -32.63 -23.35 -6.79
N ILE A 126 -32.28 -22.66 -5.70
CA ILE A 126 -32.42 -21.20 -5.60
C ILE A 126 -31.55 -20.51 -6.65
N ARG A 127 -30.30 -20.95 -6.84
CA ARG A 127 -29.40 -20.41 -7.86
C ARG A 127 -29.98 -20.58 -9.26
N VAL A 128 -30.49 -21.76 -9.59
CA VAL A 128 -31.09 -22.09 -10.89
C VAL A 128 -32.35 -21.26 -11.14
N GLU A 129 -33.23 -21.10 -10.14
CA GLU A 129 -34.41 -20.23 -10.21
C GLU A 129 -34.04 -18.76 -10.50
N LEU A 130 -32.94 -18.28 -9.91
CA LEU A 130 -32.45 -16.92 -10.15
C LEU A 130 -31.67 -16.78 -11.47
N GLY A 131 -31.44 -17.88 -12.21
CA GLY A 131 -30.69 -17.88 -13.46
C GLY A 131 -29.22 -17.47 -13.29
N MET A 132 -28.64 -17.65 -12.10
CA MET A 132 -27.30 -17.16 -11.78
C MET A 132 -26.21 -18.21 -11.94
N GLY A 133 -25.02 -17.75 -12.33
CA GLY A 133 -23.80 -18.54 -12.30
C GLY A 133 -23.40 -18.92 -10.86
N LYS A 134 -22.63 -20.01 -10.72
CA LYS A 134 -22.18 -20.52 -9.42
C LYS A 134 -21.40 -19.48 -8.60
N GLU A 135 -20.33 -18.94 -9.19
CA GLU A 135 -19.46 -17.97 -8.50
C GLU A 135 -20.21 -16.68 -8.14
N GLU A 136 -21.03 -16.18 -9.07
CA GLU A 136 -21.85 -14.98 -8.87
C GLU A 136 -22.81 -15.16 -7.69
N PHE A 137 -23.58 -16.25 -7.68
CA PHE A 137 -24.57 -16.53 -6.64
C PHE A 137 -23.93 -16.65 -5.25
N TYR A 138 -22.88 -17.48 -5.13
CA TYR A 138 -22.23 -17.72 -3.84
C TYR A 138 -21.39 -16.53 -3.38
N SER A 139 -20.88 -15.67 -4.26
CA SER A 139 -20.24 -14.42 -3.85
C SER A 139 -21.26 -13.39 -3.37
N LYS A 140 -22.40 -13.29 -4.08
CA LYS A 140 -23.44 -12.29 -3.83
C LYS A 140 -24.21 -12.56 -2.53
N PHE A 141 -24.66 -13.80 -2.30
CA PHE A 141 -25.57 -14.11 -1.20
C PHE A 141 -24.90 -14.75 0.02
N ARG A 142 -23.57 -14.92 0.03
CA ARG A 142 -22.84 -15.55 1.15
C ARG A 142 -23.25 -15.00 2.50
N LYS A 143 -23.10 -13.69 2.66
CA LYS A 143 -23.37 -13.01 3.92
C LYS A 143 -24.83 -13.19 4.35
N HIS A 144 -25.76 -13.01 3.41
CA HIS A 144 -27.20 -13.15 3.66
C HIS A 144 -27.57 -14.56 4.15
N VAL A 145 -27.03 -15.59 3.48
CA VAL A 145 -27.26 -16.99 3.87
C VAL A 145 -26.66 -17.28 5.25
N GLU A 146 -25.42 -16.84 5.49
CA GLU A 146 -24.72 -17.07 6.75
C GLU A 146 -25.39 -16.39 7.96
N GLU A 147 -26.04 -15.25 7.75
CA GLU A 147 -26.71 -14.47 8.80
C GLU A 147 -28.15 -14.97 9.07
N ASN A 148 -28.93 -15.26 8.01
CA ASN A 148 -30.37 -15.49 8.12
C ASN A 148 -30.79 -16.97 8.04
N TYR A 149 -29.88 -17.87 7.64
CA TYR A 149 -30.21 -19.26 7.41
C TYR A 149 -29.29 -20.22 8.19
N GLU A 150 -29.88 -21.33 8.64
CA GLU A 150 -29.17 -22.50 9.11
C GLU A 150 -28.71 -23.30 7.89
N MET A 151 -27.43 -23.65 7.87
CA MET A 151 -26.81 -24.43 6.80
C MET A 151 -26.68 -25.88 7.24
N ILE A 152 -27.14 -26.77 6.38
CA ILE A 152 -27.21 -28.21 6.62
C ILE A 152 -26.32 -28.91 5.59
N ALA A 153 -25.57 -29.91 6.06
CA ALA A 153 -24.67 -30.67 5.22
C ALA A 153 -25.45 -31.47 4.17
N GLY A 154 -24.88 -31.59 2.96
CA GLY A 154 -25.47 -32.28 1.82
C GLY A 154 -25.89 -31.33 0.70
N GLY A 155 -26.58 -31.88 -0.31
CA GLY A 155 -26.88 -31.19 -1.56
C GLY A 155 -25.76 -31.31 -2.60
N ASP A 156 -26.07 -30.96 -3.85
CA ASP A 156 -25.13 -31.07 -4.97
C ASP A 156 -24.22 -29.83 -5.11
N ASP A 157 -24.65 -28.70 -4.53
CA ASP A 157 -23.92 -27.43 -4.54
C ASP A 157 -24.10 -26.65 -3.24
N GLY A 158 -23.08 -25.90 -2.80
CA GLY A 158 -23.12 -25.20 -1.52
C GLY A 158 -21.78 -24.64 -1.03
N TYR A 159 -21.77 -24.19 0.21
CA TYR A 159 -20.56 -23.68 0.86
C TYR A 159 -19.75 -24.83 1.46
N VAL A 160 -18.44 -24.84 1.22
CA VAL A 160 -17.54 -25.82 1.85
C VAL A 160 -16.97 -25.25 3.14
N ARG A 161 -17.16 -25.96 4.25
CA ARG A 161 -16.59 -25.61 5.57
C ARG A 161 -15.93 -26.84 6.18
N LYS A 162 -14.64 -26.74 6.51
CA LYS A 162 -13.85 -27.84 7.09
C LYS A 162 -13.99 -29.16 6.30
N GLY A 163 -14.03 -29.08 4.96
CA GLY A 163 -14.17 -30.24 4.07
C GLY A 163 -15.60 -30.79 3.92
N VAL A 164 -16.60 -30.22 4.59
CA VAL A 164 -18.01 -30.63 4.48
C VAL A 164 -18.77 -29.64 3.59
N LEU A 165 -19.58 -30.15 2.67
CA LEU A 165 -20.44 -29.37 1.76
C LEU A 165 -21.78 -29.06 2.44
N PHE A 166 -22.14 -27.78 2.49
CA PHE A 166 -23.40 -27.28 3.02
C PHE A 166 -24.23 -26.65 1.91
N GLY A 167 -25.08 -27.45 1.29
CA GLY A 167 -25.93 -27.06 0.17
C GLY A 167 -27.41 -26.87 0.51
N ILE A 168 -27.84 -27.30 1.69
CA ILE A 168 -29.23 -27.20 2.13
C ILE A 168 -29.34 -26.09 3.17
N ILE A 169 -30.37 -25.26 3.05
CA ILE A 169 -30.64 -24.17 3.98
C ILE A 169 -32.06 -24.23 4.55
N LYS A 170 -32.18 -23.75 5.78
CA LYS A 170 -33.47 -23.50 6.45
C LYS A 170 -33.42 -22.13 7.10
N ARG A 171 -34.48 -21.33 6.93
CA ARG A 171 -34.54 -20.01 7.55
C ARG A 171 -34.40 -20.15 9.07
N ARG A 172 -33.45 -19.41 9.67
CA ARG A 172 -33.31 -19.43 11.13
C ARG A 172 -34.62 -18.91 11.71
N LYS A 173 -35.18 -19.63 12.67
CA LYS A 173 -36.26 -19.10 13.49
C LYS A 173 -35.65 -18.04 14.40
N GLY A 174 -35.63 -16.80 13.94
CA GLY A 174 -35.30 -15.61 14.74
C GLY A 174 -36.59 -14.85 15.05
N ASP A 175 -36.73 -14.45 16.31
CA ASP A 175 -37.89 -13.79 16.93
C ASP A 175 -38.72 -12.92 15.98
N LYS A 176 -40.03 -13.17 16.00
CA LYS A 176 -41.02 -12.16 15.63
C LYS A 176 -40.72 -10.92 16.47
N ARG A 177 -40.28 -9.84 15.81
CA ARG A 177 -40.59 -8.50 16.31
C ARG A 177 -42.04 -8.20 15.97
#